data_AF-W2YM83-F1
#
_entry.id   AF-W2YM83-F1
#
_cell.length_a   1.000
_cell.length_b   1.000
_cell.length_c   1.000
_cell.angle_alpha   90.00
_cell.angle_beta   90.00
_cell.angle_gamma   90.00
#
_symmetry.space_group_name_H-M   'P 1'
#
loop_
_entity.id
_entity.type
_entity.pdbx_description
1 polymer ?
#
loop_
_entity_poly.entity_id
_entity_poly.type
_entity_poly.pdbx_seq_one_letter_code
_entity_poly.pdbx_strand_id
1 'polypeptide(L)'
;MLVGEEEEPARCRLIGETDVLAAITSEFLDENASRKDTSAATVCLGRVFMTTFRFQFVPDEHEYDRVRRHLLDRSEDEIESYFLIPLGCIASVKKKNSIVEIFTKDLRQLSFRFDVVEITKIFSVLTTYVFPDKIEFLFAFYHRLSENMLEEEPLLPCVLDWDVYDDQTEWERQGVFENGKWRVTRCNESFCAIDTYPERLAVPATVTDEVLLDAMNFRSLGRIPCLTWLNGANGAALCRSSQPKIGMSKATSPADESLVAAIAASSLLQDQLQIIDCRPMSSALANRAKGYGVESSVNYKNCTISYMEIPNIHSMRESMKKLRNLCASPSCDNLRWLGSIEDTKWLVYVRQLLKSGLHIAQLLRSGESVLLHCSHGWDRTSQIASLAQIFIDPFFRTWKGFQVLIEKEWLSFGHPFHIRHSHGEKADTQESPIFIQFLDCVSQLVRIYPSYFE
;
A
#
# COMPACT_ATOMS: atom_id res chain seq x y z
N MET A 1 -44.44 9.64 -39.38
CA MET A 1 -42.98 9.83 -39.23
C MET A 1 -42.70 9.69 -37.76
N LEU A 2 -42.26 8.48 -37.37
CA LEU A 2 -41.85 8.17 -36.01
C LEU A 2 -40.44 8.72 -35.85
N VAL A 3 -40.25 9.62 -34.90
CA VAL A 3 -38.94 10.16 -34.53
C VAL A 3 -38.27 9.07 -33.70
N GLY A 4 -37.13 8.58 -34.17
CA GLY A 4 -36.34 7.56 -33.50
C GLY A 4 -35.81 8.09 -32.17
N GLU A 5 -35.91 7.26 -31.14
CA GLU A 5 -35.10 7.37 -29.94
C GLU A 5 -33.63 7.17 -30.37
N GLU A 6 -32.81 8.21 -30.22
CA GLU A 6 -31.35 8.04 -30.27
C GLU A 6 -30.96 7.24 -29.03
N GLU A 7 -30.59 5.97 -29.23
CA GLU A 7 -29.91 5.17 -28.20
C GLU A 7 -28.61 5.89 -27.83
N GLU A 8 -28.48 6.31 -26.55
CA GLU A 8 -27.19 6.69 -26.00
C GLU A 8 -26.18 5.57 -26.25
N PRO A 9 -24.91 5.88 -26.59
CA PRO A 9 -23.91 4.86 -26.77
C PRO A 9 -23.79 4.07 -25.46
N ALA A 10 -23.97 2.75 -25.56
CA ALA A 10 -23.85 1.85 -24.44
C ALA A 10 -22.45 1.97 -23.83
N ARG A 11 -22.28 2.82 -22.81
CA ARG A 11 -21.11 2.80 -21.92
C ARG A 11 -20.93 1.36 -21.48
N CYS A 12 -19.80 0.75 -21.80
CA CYS A 12 -19.61 -0.68 -21.67
C CYS A 12 -19.69 -1.09 -20.19
N ARG A 13 -20.76 -1.79 -19.83
CA ARG A 13 -21.16 -2.02 -18.43
C ARG A 13 -20.49 -3.26 -17.88
N LEU A 14 -19.76 -3.13 -16.77
CA LEU A 14 -19.19 -4.27 -16.04
C LEU A 14 -20.31 -5.18 -15.49
N ILE A 15 -20.07 -6.48 -15.44
CA ILE A 15 -21.02 -7.47 -14.88
C ILE A 15 -21.28 -7.13 -13.40
N GLY A 16 -22.55 -6.88 -13.06
CA GLY A 16 -23.01 -6.42 -11.73
C GLY A 16 -23.51 -4.97 -11.69
N GLU A 17 -23.32 -4.17 -12.75
CA GLU A 17 -23.92 -2.83 -12.86
C GLU A 17 -25.44 -2.85 -13.07
N THR A 18 -25.99 -3.95 -13.61
CA THR A 18 -27.43 -4.16 -13.76
C THR A 18 -28.15 -4.45 -12.44
N ASP A 19 -27.40 -4.84 -11.41
CA ASP A 19 -27.94 -5.17 -10.10
C ASP A 19 -28.07 -3.89 -9.26
N VAL A 20 -28.96 -3.00 -9.69
CA VAL A 20 -29.37 -1.85 -8.86
C VAL A 20 -30.19 -2.40 -7.70
N LEU A 21 -29.56 -2.49 -6.53
CA LEU A 21 -30.17 -3.04 -5.31
C LEU A 21 -31.25 -2.09 -4.73
N ALA A 22 -31.18 -0.80 -5.06
CA ALA A 22 -32.21 0.21 -4.80
C ALA A 22 -31.93 1.50 -5.57
N ALA A 23 -32.99 2.20 -6.02
CA ALA A 23 -32.96 3.60 -6.42
C ALA A 23 -33.72 4.41 -5.37
N ILE A 24 -33.08 5.44 -4.79
CA ILE A 24 -33.61 6.14 -3.61
C ILE A 24 -33.40 7.64 -3.76
N THR A 25 -34.41 8.46 -3.52
CA THR A 25 -34.26 9.92 -3.48
C THR A 25 -33.51 10.31 -2.19
N SER A 26 -32.41 11.05 -2.31
CA SER A 26 -31.59 11.45 -1.15
C SER A 26 -31.22 12.93 -1.19
N GLU A 27 -31.09 13.51 0.00
CA GLU A 27 -30.57 14.85 0.23
C GLU A 27 -29.09 14.76 0.65
N PHE A 28 -28.16 15.30 -0.14
CA PHE A 28 -26.75 15.45 0.25
C PHE A 28 -26.57 16.70 1.14
N LEU A 29 -25.94 16.53 2.30
CA LEU A 29 -25.69 17.60 3.28
C LEU A 29 -24.19 17.95 3.34
N ASP A 30 -23.87 19.23 3.16
CA ASP A 30 -22.52 19.76 3.41
C ASP A 30 -22.19 19.72 4.91
N GLU A 31 -21.18 18.94 5.27
CA GLU A 31 -20.75 18.74 6.66
C GLU A 31 -19.94 19.91 7.22
N ASN A 32 -19.54 20.86 6.37
CA ASN A 32 -18.88 22.10 6.80
C ASN A 32 -19.85 23.10 7.43
N ALA A 33 -21.17 22.85 7.34
CA ALA A 33 -22.17 23.66 8.02
C ALA A 33 -22.17 23.41 9.54
N SER A 34 -22.28 24.48 10.33
CA SER A 34 -22.25 24.37 11.79
C SER A 34 -23.34 23.42 12.31
N ARG A 35 -22.99 22.53 13.24
CA ARG A 35 -23.91 21.52 13.84
C ARG A 35 -25.19 22.10 14.48
N LYS A 36 -25.26 23.42 14.68
CA LYS A 36 -26.42 24.10 15.27
C LYS A 36 -27.41 24.63 14.24
N ASP A 37 -27.11 24.55 12.96
CA ASP A 37 -27.88 25.22 11.91
C ASP A 37 -28.09 24.27 10.71
N THR A 38 -28.92 23.24 10.92
CA THR A 38 -29.31 22.29 9.84
C THR A 38 -30.12 22.98 8.74
N SER A 39 -30.65 24.18 8.99
CA SER A 39 -31.26 25.10 8.01
C SER A 39 -30.25 25.78 7.08
N ALA A 40 -28.97 25.85 7.46
CA ALA A 40 -27.90 26.47 6.66
C ALA A 40 -27.09 25.46 5.83
N ALA A 41 -27.34 24.15 6.00
CA ALA A 41 -26.71 23.13 5.18
C ALA A 41 -27.29 23.20 3.75
N THR A 42 -26.40 23.34 2.79
CA THR A 42 -26.72 23.38 1.36
C THR A 42 -27.16 21.97 0.94
N VAL A 43 -28.46 21.66 1.06
CA VAL A 43 -29.05 20.36 0.70
C VAL A 43 -29.12 20.22 -0.83
N CYS A 44 -28.43 19.25 -1.42
CA CYS A 44 -28.56 18.90 -2.84
C CYS A 44 -29.49 17.69 -2.99
N LEU A 45 -30.54 17.81 -3.82
CA LEU A 45 -31.45 16.72 -4.15
C LEU A 45 -30.85 15.82 -5.24
N GLY A 46 -31.20 14.54 -5.20
CA GLY A 46 -30.79 13.58 -6.22
C GLY A 46 -31.18 12.15 -5.88
N ARG A 47 -30.62 11.20 -6.62
CA ARG A 47 -30.89 9.77 -6.50
C ARG A 47 -29.64 9.00 -6.11
N VAL A 48 -29.80 8.01 -5.24
CA VAL A 48 -28.76 7.06 -4.85
C VAL A 48 -29.01 5.73 -5.54
N PHE A 49 -27.93 5.17 -6.08
CA PHE A 49 -27.85 3.84 -6.64
C PHE A 49 -26.81 3.05 -5.87
N MET A 50 -27.09 1.76 -5.65
CA MET A 50 -26.13 0.85 -5.04
C MET A 50 -26.09 -0.46 -5.82
N THR A 51 -24.87 -0.91 -6.11
CA THR A 51 -24.56 -2.23 -6.67
C THR A 51 -23.76 -3.03 -5.64
N THR A 52 -23.33 -4.23 -5.99
CA THR A 52 -22.39 -5.02 -5.18
C THR A 52 -20.96 -4.46 -5.17
N PHE A 53 -20.66 -3.48 -6.03
CA PHE A 53 -19.34 -2.84 -6.14
C PHE A 53 -19.29 -1.40 -5.65
N ARG A 54 -20.33 -0.60 -5.92
CA ARG A 54 -20.32 0.84 -5.70
C ARG A 54 -21.60 1.37 -5.08
N PHE A 55 -21.45 2.45 -4.33
CA PHE A 55 -22.50 3.38 -3.92
C PHE A 55 -22.33 4.65 -4.76
N GLN A 56 -23.38 5.11 -5.42
CA GLN A 56 -23.34 6.28 -6.31
C GLN A 56 -24.49 7.22 -6.01
N PHE A 57 -24.19 8.51 -5.85
CA PHE A 57 -25.20 9.56 -5.83
C PHE A 57 -25.19 10.31 -7.16
N VAL A 58 -26.36 10.59 -7.70
CA VAL A 58 -26.57 11.36 -8.94
C VAL A 58 -27.45 12.56 -8.59
N PRO A 59 -26.90 13.79 -8.63
CA PRO A 59 -27.69 15.00 -8.43
C PRO A 59 -28.85 15.09 -9.42
N ASP A 60 -29.98 15.69 -9.01
CA ASP A 60 -31.01 16.05 -9.97
C ASP A 60 -30.50 17.13 -10.94
N GLU A 61 -30.99 17.13 -12.18
CA GLU A 61 -30.51 17.99 -13.27
C GLU A 61 -30.47 19.48 -12.89
N HIS A 62 -31.47 19.95 -12.14
CA HIS A 62 -31.57 21.34 -11.69
C HIS A 62 -30.60 21.72 -10.55
N GLU A 63 -29.96 20.74 -9.90
CA GLU A 63 -28.95 20.95 -8.85
C GLU A 63 -27.52 20.95 -9.40
N TYR A 64 -27.32 20.55 -10.66
CA TYR A 64 -25.99 20.31 -11.22
C TYR A 64 -25.10 21.57 -11.21
N ASP A 65 -25.65 22.73 -11.58
CA ASP A 65 -24.94 24.02 -11.55
C ASP A 65 -24.47 24.42 -10.14
N ARG A 66 -25.20 24.00 -9.11
CA ARG A 66 -24.86 24.27 -7.71
C ARG A 66 -23.78 23.33 -7.23
N VAL A 67 -23.89 22.03 -7.56
CA VAL A 67 -22.88 21.02 -7.28
C VAL A 67 -21.55 21.38 -7.94
N ARG A 68 -21.59 21.80 -9.20
CA ARG A 68 -20.42 22.27 -9.94
C ARG A 68 -19.68 23.39 -9.21
N ARG A 69 -20.39 24.43 -8.79
CA ARG A 69 -19.81 25.54 -8.01
C ARG A 69 -19.25 25.09 -6.66
N HIS A 70 -19.94 24.17 -5.98
CA HIS A 70 -19.47 23.62 -4.71
C HIS A 70 -18.17 22.81 -4.87
N LEU A 71 -18.05 22.06 -5.96
CA LEU A 71 -16.89 21.23 -6.27
C LEU A 71 -15.80 21.96 -7.08
N LEU A 72 -15.73 23.29 -6.97
CA LEU A 72 -14.70 24.13 -7.60
C LEU A 72 -14.69 24.05 -9.15
N ASP A 73 -15.89 24.11 -9.74
CA ASP A 73 -16.12 24.16 -11.19
C ASP A 73 -15.60 22.94 -11.97
N ARG A 74 -15.51 21.80 -11.30
CA ARG A 74 -15.21 20.49 -11.91
C ARG A 74 -16.15 20.17 -13.08
N SER A 75 -15.63 19.39 -14.02
CA SER A 75 -16.40 18.84 -15.15
C SER A 75 -17.48 17.87 -14.68
N GLU A 76 -18.44 17.56 -15.55
CA GLU A 76 -19.54 16.64 -15.21
C GLU A 76 -19.03 15.23 -14.88
N ASP A 77 -18.07 14.73 -15.65
CA ASP A 77 -17.42 13.43 -15.38
C ASP A 77 -16.71 13.43 -14.01
N GLU A 78 -16.08 14.54 -13.61
CA GLU A 78 -15.46 14.67 -12.30
C GLU A 78 -16.47 14.74 -11.15
N ILE A 79 -17.64 15.35 -11.40
CA ILE A 79 -18.74 15.38 -10.43
C ILE A 79 -19.33 13.98 -10.27
N GLU A 80 -19.59 13.27 -11.36
CA GLU A 80 -20.07 11.88 -11.33
C GLU A 80 -19.06 10.98 -10.60
N SER A 81 -17.78 11.09 -10.94
CA SER A 81 -16.71 10.34 -10.27
C SER A 81 -16.57 10.70 -8.79
N TYR A 82 -16.83 11.95 -8.39
CA TYR A 82 -16.75 12.37 -6.99
C TYR A 82 -17.82 11.70 -6.12
N PHE A 83 -19.02 11.47 -6.67
CA PHE A 83 -20.12 10.80 -5.96
C PHE A 83 -20.16 9.29 -6.15
N LEU A 84 -19.28 8.75 -7.00
CA LEU A 84 -19.06 7.32 -7.13
C LEU A 84 -18.09 6.84 -6.05
N ILE A 85 -18.56 5.97 -5.18
CA ILE A 85 -17.80 5.41 -4.06
C ILE A 85 -17.75 3.89 -4.20
N PRO A 86 -16.59 3.30 -4.57
CA PRO A 86 -16.40 1.88 -4.45
C PRO A 86 -16.64 1.43 -3.00
N LEU A 87 -17.42 0.38 -2.77
CA LEU A 87 -17.79 -0.07 -1.43
C LEU A 87 -16.55 -0.41 -0.59
N GLY A 88 -15.51 -0.97 -1.20
CA GLY A 88 -14.23 -1.25 -0.54
C GLY A 88 -13.45 -0.01 -0.08
N CYS A 89 -13.78 1.17 -0.62
CA CYS A 89 -13.27 2.46 -0.18
C CYS A 89 -14.03 3.00 1.04
N ILE A 90 -15.20 2.47 1.39
CA ILE A 90 -15.93 2.94 2.58
C ILE A 90 -15.23 2.41 3.84
N ALA A 91 -14.74 3.33 4.68
CA ALA A 91 -14.06 3.02 5.94
C ALA A 91 -15.05 2.85 7.09
N SER A 92 -16.10 3.68 7.14
CA SER A 92 -17.15 3.56 8.14
C SER A 92 -18.47 4.16 7.67
N VAL A 93 -19.57 3.61 8.16
CA VAL A 93 -20.93 4.12 7.93
C VAL A 93 -21.58 4.37 9.29
N LYS A 94 -22.16 5.56 9.50
CA LYS A 94 -22.87 5.90 10.75
C LYS A 94 -24.29 6.32 10.42
N LYS A 95 -25.25 5.90 11.25
CA LYS A 95 -26.65 6.34 11.18
C LYS A 95 -26.97 7.24 12.36
N LYS A 96 -27.54 8.42 12.09
CA LYS A 96 -28.06 9.36 13.10
C LYS A 96 -29.42 9.88 12.62
N ASN A 97 -30.50 9.50 13.30
CA ASN A 97 -31.87 9.86 12.91
C ASN A 97 -32.15 9.48 11.44
N SER A 98 -32.42 10.48 10.59
CA SER A 98 -32.64 10.38 9.15
C SER A 98 -31.37 10.59 8.31
N ILE A 99 -30.17 10.60 8.92
CA ILE A 99 -28.90 10.82 8.23
C ILE A 99 -28.02 9.57 8.27
N VAL A 100 -27.46 9.21 7.12
CA VAL A 100 -26.35 8.25 6.97
C VAL A 100 -25.09 9.02 6.61
N GLU A 101 -24.06 8.92 7.45
CA GLU A 101 -22.73 9.49 7.21
C GLU A 101 -21.82 8.38 6.68
N ILE A 102 -21.22 8.58 5.51
CA ILE A 102 -20.24 7.69 4.88
C ILE A 102 -18.86 8.35 4.99
N PHE A 103 -17.92 7.65 5.62
CA PHE A 103 -16.52 8.04 5.70
C PHE A 103 -15.74 7.09 4.81
N THR A 104 -14.98 7.62 3.86
CA THR A 104 -14.22 6.85 2.88
C THR A 104 -12.74 6.80 3.24
N LYS A 105 -11.97 5.88 2.66
CA LYS A 105 -10.52 5.76 2.82
C LYS A 105 -9.79 6.86 2.04
N ASP A 106 -10.38 7.34 0.94
CA ASP A 106 -9.86 8.42 0.06
C ASP A 106 -10.23 9.84 0.50
N LEU A 107 -10.41 10.05 1.81
CA LEU A 107 -10.56 11.35 2.47
C LEU A 107 -11.90 12.07 2.23
N ARG A 108 -12.88 11.45 1.58
CA ARG A 108 -14.25 11.99 1.47
C ARG A 108 -15.07 11.67 2.72
N GLN A 109 -15.88 12.63 3.15
CA GLN A 109 -16.92 12.46 4.15
C GLN A 109 -18.23 13.00 3.56
N LEU A 110 -19.25 12.14 3.51
CA LEU A 110 -20.48 12.40 2.76
C LEU A 110 -21.68 12.08 3.66
N SER A 111 -22.61 13.02 3.77
CA SER A 111 -23.81 12.90 4.58
C SER A 111 -25.05 12.85 3.70
N PHE A 112 -25.85 11.79 3.85
CA PHE A 112 -27.08 11.58 3.09
C PHE A 112 -28.28 11.56 4.03
N ARG A 113 -29.28 12.41 3.78
CA ARG A 113 -30.56 12.35 4.47
C ARG A 113 -31.56 11.55 3.64
N PHE A 114 -32.20 10.59 4.30
CA PHE A 114 -33.20 9.68 3.75
C PHE A 114 -34.49 9.76 4.54
N ASP A 115 -35.59 9.33 3.93
CA ASP A 115 -36.86 9.15 4.62
C ASP A 115 -36.75 8.15 5.78
N VAL A 116 -37.46 8.46 6.86
CA VAL A 116 -37.39 7.71 8.13
C VAL A 116 -37.78 6.24 7.96
N VAL A 117 -38.65 5.95 6.99
CA VAL A 117 -39.11 4.59 6.70
C VAL A 117 -38.04 3.77 6.00
N GLU A 118 -37.27 4.37 5.09
CA GLU A 118 -36.34 3.65 4.22
C GLU A 118 -34.93 3.54 4.82
N ILE A 119 -34.52 4.52 5.62
CA ILE A 119 -33.14 4.63 6.12
C ILE A 119 -32.63 3.37 6.84
N THR A 120 -33.51 2.65 7.55
CA THR A 120 -33.11 1.42 8.26
C THR A 120 -32.76 0.31 7.29
N LYS A 121 -33.53 0.17 6.19
CA LYS A 121 -33.26 -0.82 5.14
C LYS A 121 -31.98 -0.46 4.38
N ILE A 122 -31.82 0.82 4.01
CA ILE A 122 -30.63 1.34 3.31
C ILE A 122 -29.37 1.09 4.12
N PHE A 123 -29.39 1.51 5.38
CA PHE A 123 -28.24 1.34 6.27
C PHE A 123 -27.88 -0.13 6.42
N SER A 124 -28.87 -1.01 6.62
CA SER A 124 -28.64 -2.45 6.71
C SER A 124 -27.96 -2.99 5.46
N VAL A 125 -28.55 -2.75 4.28
CA VAL A 125 -28.03 -3.24 2.99
C VAL A 125 -26.62 -2.70 2.74
N LEU A 126 -26.41 -1.40 2.89
CA LEU A 126 -25.10 -0.77 2.73
C LEU A 126 -24.05 -1.42 3.64
N THR A 127 -24.35 -1.60 4.92
CA THR A 127 -23.38 -2.20 5.86
C THR A 127 -23.06 -3.65 5.55
N THR A 128 -24.02 -4.44 5.03
CA THR A 128 -23.80 -5.84 4.65
C THR A 128 -22.82 -5.98 3.48
N TYR A 129 -22.92 -5.13 2.46
CA TYR A 129 -22.04 -5.22 1.29
C TYR A 129 -20.71 -4.48 1.48
N VAL A 130 -20.68 -3.43 2.31
CA VAL A 130 -19.43 -2.73 2.67
C VAL A 130 -18.57 -3.57 3.61
N PHE A 131 -19.20 -4.30 4.55
CA PHE A 131 -18.52 -5.12 5.54
C PHE A 131 -19.01 -6.57 5.48
N PRO A 132 -18.71 -7.31 4.41
CA PRO A 132 -19.13 -8.70 4.29
C PRO A 132 -18.48 -9.58 5.37
N ASP A 133 -19.20 -10.59 5.84
CA ASP A 133 -18.70 -11.53 6.88
C ASP A 133 -17.59 -12.48 6.38
N LYS A 134 -17.35 -12.52 5.06
CA LYS A 134 -16.43 -13.44 4.39
C LYS A 134 -15.69 -12.74 3.26
N ILE A 135 -14.41 -13.06 3.09
CA ILE A 135 -13.57 -12.45 2.05
C ILE A 135 -14.05 -12.79 0.63
N GLU A 136 -14.62 -13.97 0.45
CA GLU A 136 -15.17 -14.45 -0.83
C GLU A 136 -16.37 -13.62 -1.30
N PHE A 137 -16.96 -12.83 -0.40
CA PHE A 137 -18.04 -11.90 -0.72
C PHE A 137 -17.56 -10.53 -1.24
N LEU A 138 -16.25 -10.29 -1.27
CA LEU A 138 -15.69 -9.11 -1.91
C LEU A 138 -15.94 -9.14 -3.42
N PHE A 139 -16.16 -7.97 -4.01
CA PHE A 139 -16.44 -7.82 -5.43
C PHE A 139 -15.40 -8.48 -6.34
N ALA A 140 -14.13 -8.54 -5.93
CA ALA A 140 -13.06 -9.18 -6.70
C ALA A 140 -13.37 -10.64 -7.10
N PHE A 141 -14.11 -11.40 -6.28
CA PHE A 141 -14.48 -12.80 -6.60
C PHE A 141 -15.63 -12.91 -7.60
N TYR A 142 -16.45 -11.87 -7.72
CA TYR A 142 -17.62 -11.82 -8.61
C TYR A 142 -17.36 -11.04 -9.89
N HIS A 143 -16.36 -10.17 -9.90
CA HIS A 143 -16.01 -9.39 -11.08
C HIS A 143 -15.73 -10.32 -12.27
N ARG A 144 -16.40 -10.07 -13.39
CA ARG A 144 -16.12 -10.69 -14.68
C ARG A 144 -15.97 -9.58 -15.72
N LEU A 145 -14.85 -9.57 -16.45
CA LEU A 145 -14.68 -8.70 -17.62
C LEU A 145 -15.51 -9.30 -18.76
N SER A 146 -16.19 -8.45 -19.53
CA SER A 146 -16.86 -8.90 -20.76
C SER A 146 -15.80 -9.29 -21.79
N GLU A 147 -16.01 -10.38 -22.54
CA GLU A 147 -15.08 -10.80 -23.61
C GLU A 147 -14.85 -9.68 -24.63
N ASN A 148 -15.88 -8.88 -24.93
CA ASN A 148 -15.80 -7.76 -25.87
C ASN A 148 -14.99 -6.56 -25.33
N MET A 149 -14.84 -6.42 -24.00
CA MET A 149 -14.09 -5.31 -23.39
C MET A 149 -12.58 -5.44 -23.55
N LEU A 150 -12.08 -6.65 -23.79
CA LEU A 150 -10.64 -6.92 -23.98
C LEU A 150 -10.13 -6.44 -25.35
N GLU A 151 -11.02 -6.18 -26.29
CA GLU A 151 -10.69 -5.77 -27.67
C GLU A 151 -10.78 -4.25 -27.90
N GLU A 152 -11.57 -3.52 -27.09
CA GLU A 152 -11.93 -2.12 -27.37
C GLU A 152 -11.27 -1.07 -26.45
N GLU A 153 -10.77 -1.44 -25.27
CA GLU A 153 -10.22 -0.50 -24.28
C GLU A 153 -8.69 -0.66 -24.12
N PRO A 154 -7.86 0.30 -24.57
CA PRO A 154 -6.40 0.20 -24.52
C PRO A 154 -5.81 0.23 -23.09
N LEU A 155 -6.63 0.57 -22.08
CA LEU A 155 -6.24 0.64 -20.67
C LEU A 155 -6.60 -0.62 -19.86
N LEU A 156 -7.40 -1.53 -20.43
CA LEU A 156 -7.65 -2.84 -19.82
C LEU A 156 -6.63 -3.84 -20.36
N PRO A 157 -5.96 -4.62 -19.50
CA PRO A 157 -4.96 -5.57 -19.99
C PRO A 157 -5.65 -6.65 -20.84
N CYS A 158 -5.24 -6.76 -22.12
CA CYS A 158 -5.74 -7.77 -23.08
C CYS A 158 -5.44 -9.22 -22.65
N VAL A 159 -4.62 -9.41 -21.62
CA VAL A 159 -4.25 -10.68 -21.01
C VAL A 159 -4.51 -10.54 -19.51
N LEU A 160 -5.09 -11.57 -18.88
CA LEU A 160 -5.25 -11.60 -17.42
C LEU A 160 -3.85 -11.50 -16.78
N ASP A 161 -3.48 -10.29 -16.31
CA ASP A 161 -2.14 -9.85 -15.86
C ASP A 161 -1.58 -10.59 -14.63
N TRP A 162 -2.08 -11.78 -14.28
CA TRP A 162 -1.51 -12.61 -13.20
C TRP A 162 -0.06 -13.01 -13.46
N ASP A 163 0.32 -13.09 -14.73
CA ASP A 163 1.68 -13.42 -15.16
C ASP A 163 2.59 -12.18 -15.28
N VAL A 164 2.18 -11.04 -14.71
CA VAL A 164 2.98 -9.81 -14.81
C VAL A 164 4.36 -9.96 -14.15
N TYR A 165 4.46 -10.82 -13.14
CA TYR A 165 5.67 -11.12 -12.39
C TYR A 165 5.98 -12.62 -12.40
N ASP A 166 7.12 -12.96 -12.98
CA ASP A 166 7.78 -14.25 -12.83
C ASP A 166 9.14 -14.02 -12.15
N ASP A 167 9.33 -14.65 -10.99
CA ASP A 167 10.53 -14.47 -10.18
C ASP A 167 11.79 -14.97 -10.88
N GLN A 168 11.72 -16.07 -11.64
CA GLN A 168 12.83 -16.59 -12.42
C GLN A 168 13.32 -15.57 -13.46
N THR A 169 12.39 -15.00 -14.24
CA THR A 169 12.66 -13.97 -15.24
C THR A 169 13.25 -12.71 -14.58
N GLU A 170 12.75 -12.31 -13.41
CA GLU A 170 13.30 -11.16 -12.68
C GLU A 170 14.70 -11.42 -12.13
N TRP A 171 14.99 -12.64 -11.65
CA TRP A 171 16.34 -13.03 -11.22
C TRP A 171 17.33 -13.12 -12.38
N GLU A 172 16.88 -13.59 -13.54
CA GLU A 172 17.67 -13.57 -14.78
C GLU A 172 17.99 -12.13 -15.21
N ARG A 173 16.99 -11.24 -15.21
CA ARG A 173 17.17 -9.81 -15.56
C ARG A 173 18.23 -9.13 -14.69
N GLN A 174 18.27 -9.46 -13.40
CA GLN A 174 19.23 -8.89 -12.45
C GLN A 174 20.61 -9.56 -12.47
N GLY A 175 20.82 -10.61 -13.29
CA GLY A 175 22.11 -11.32 -13.39
C GLY A 175 22.41 -12.22 -12.19
N VAL A 176 21.39 -12.68 -11.44
CA VAL A 176 21.57 -13.49 -10.22
C VAL A 176 22.36 -14.77 -10.49
N PHE A 177 22.22 -15.34 -11.68
CA PHE A 177 22.83 -16.62 -12.06
C PHE A 177 24.22 -16.49 -12.70
N GLU A 178 24.73 -15.27 -12.92
CA GLU A 178 25.93 -15.04 -13.73
C GLU A 178 27.24 -15.13 -12.94
N ASN A 179 27.22 -14.71 -11.66
CA ASN A 179 28.44 -14.58 -10.85
C ASN A 179 28.71 -15.77 -9.90
N GLY A 180 27.79 -16.75 -9.83
CA GLY A 180 27.91 -17.93 -8.97
C GLY A 180 27.87 -17.66 -7.46
N LYS A 181 27.54 -16.42 -7.03
CA LYS A 181 27.45 -16.04 -5.61
C LYS A 181 26.08 -16.33 -5.01
N TRP A 182 25.06 -16.47 -5.83
CA TRP A 182 23.67 -16.65 -5.43
C TRP A 182 23.09 -17.94 -5.99
N ARG A 183 22.16 -18.54 -5.24
CA ARG A 183 21.35 -19.68 -5.66
C ARG A 183 19.89 -19.43 -5.29
N VAL A 184 18.97 -20.02 -6.03
CA VAL A 184 17.55 -20.04 -5.65
C VAL A 184 17.28 -21.32 -4.86
N THR A 185 16.80 -21.18 -3.64
CA THR A 185 16.35 -22.29 -2.80
C THR A 185 14.86 -22.54 -2.95
N ARG A 186 14.45 -23.80 -2.74
CA ARG A 186 13.06 -24.25 -2.63
C ARG A 186 12.69 -24.63 -1.19
N CYS A 187 13.48 -24.22 -0.19
CA CYS A 187 13.21 -24.55 1.21
C CYS A 187 11.87 -23.99 1.74
N ASN A 188 11.24 -23.06 1.01
CA ASN A 188 9.93 -22.50 1.32
C ASN A 188 8.84 -22.90 0.30
N GLU A 189 9.05 -23.95 -0.48
CA GLU A 189 8.04 -24.49 -1.40
C GLU A 189 6.74 -24.80 -0.64
N SER A 190 5.59 -24.48 -1.24
CA SER A 190 4.26 -24.54 -0.61
C SER A 190 4.14 -23.74 0.69
N PHE A 191 4.98 -22.70 0.88
CA PHE A 191 4.98 -21.83 2.05
C PHE A 191 5.19 -22.57 3.39
N CYS A 192 5.83 -23.74 3.35
CA CYS A 192 5.91 -24.65 4.50
C CYS A 192 6.77 -24.12 5.66
N ALA A 193 7.72 -23.22 5.40
CA ALA A 193 8.68 -22.74 6.39
C ALA A 193 8.41 -21.28 6.80
N ILE A 194 8.01 -20.44 5.85
CA ILE A 194 7.74 -19.00 6.01
C ILE A 194 6.50 -18.66 5.17
N ASP A 195 5.35 -18.65 5.84
CA ASP A 195 4.02 -18.37 5.25
C ASP A 195 3.89 -16.97 4.61
N THR A 196 4.77 -16.04 4.97
CA THR A 196 4.74 -14.64 4.53
C THR A 196 5.85 -14.27 3.54
N TYR A 197 6.65 -15.23 3.08
CA TYR A 197 7.67 -15.06 2.03
C TYR A 197 7.24 -15.78 0.75
N PRO A 198 7.86 -15.46 -0.40
CA PRO A 198 7.65 -16.24 -1.62
C PRO A 198 8.20 -17.67 -1.45
N GLU A 199 7.71 -18.59 -2.28
CA GLU A 199 8.11 -20.00 -2.25
C GLU A 199 9.60 -20.20 -2.60
N ARG A 200 10.10 -19.39 -3.54
CA ARG A 200 11.49 -19.39 -4.00
C ARG A 200 12.23 -18.18 -3.44
N LEU A 201 13.41 -18.42 -2.88
CA LEU A 201 14.25 -17.38 -2.29
C LEU A 201 15.65 -17.41 -2.89
N ALA A 202 16.17 -16.24 -3.30
CA ALA A 202 17.56 -16.11 -3.68
C ALA A 202 18.44 -15.87 -2.43
N VAL A 203 19.43 -16.73 -2.22
CA VAL A 203 20.30 -16.80 -1.04
C VAL A 203 21.76 -17.03 -1.47
N PRO A 204 22.76 -16.77 -0.61
CA PRO A 204 24.15 -17.04 -0.98
C PRO A 204 24.37 -18.51 -1.33
N ALA A 205 25.09 -18.77 -2.43
CA ALA A 205 25.31 -20.11 -2.96
C ALA A 205 26.04 -21.05 -1.98
N THR A 206 26.82 -20.48 -1.05
CA THR A 206 27.60 -21.22 -0.04
C THR A 206 26.79 -21.65 1.19
N VAL A 207 25.56 -21.13 1.37
CA VAL A 207 24.71 -21.45 2.51
C VAL A 207 23.79 -22.60 2.12
N THR A 208 23.70 -23.66 2.94
CA THR A 208 22.82 -24.83 2.67
C THR A 208 21.41 -24.62 3.21
N ASP A 209 20.44 -25.39 2.73
CA ASP A 209 19.04 -25.26 3.18
C ASP A 209 18.88 -25.61 4.67
N GLU A 210 19.70 -26.51 5.23
CA GLU A 210 19.68 -26.80 6.67
C GLU A 210 20.07 -25.56 7.50
N VAL A 211 21.06 -24.79 7.03
CA VAL A 211 21.47 -23.53 7.69
C VAL A 211 20.34 -22.50 7.58
N LEU A 212 19.66 -22.42 6.44
CA LEU A 212 18.52 -21.51 6.28
C LEU A 212 17.39 -21.86 7.26
N LEU A 213 17.01 -23.13 7.35
CA LEU A 213 15.96 -23.61 8.25
C LEU A 213 16.29 -23.32 9.72
N ASP A 214 17.55 -23.46 10.14
CA ASP A 214 17.96 -23.08 11.49
C ASP A 214 17.93 -21.56 11.71
N ALA A 215 18.38 -20.77 10.73
CA ALA A 215 18.33 -19.31 10.79
C ALA A 215 16.89 -18.76 10.88
N MET A 216 15.91 -19.44 10.26
CA MET A 216 14.48 -19.08 10.39
C MET A 216 14.01 -19.08 11.84
N ASN A 217 14.51 -20.01 12.67
CA ASN A 217 14.16 -20.04 14.10
C ASN A 217 14.63 -18.77 14.83
N PHE A 218 15.71 -18.14 14.34
CA PHE A 218 16.29 -16.94 14.94
C PHE A 218 15.70 -15.63 14.40
N ARG A 219 14.97 -15.64 13.28
CA ARG A 219 14.34 -14.45 12.69
C ARG A 219 12.86 -14.37 13.03
N SER A 220 12.33 -13.16 13.26
CA SER A 220 10.91 -12.97 13.56
C SER A 220 10.04 -13.48 12.39
N LEU A 221 9.06 -14.33 12.69
CA LEU A 221 8.22 -14.99 11.68
C LEU A 221 9.00 -15.85 10.65
N GLY A 222 10.23 -16.27 10.97
CA GLY A 222 11.03 -17.06 10.03
C GLY A 222 11.64 -16.24 8.88
N ARG A 223 11.36 -14.94 8.77
CA ARG A 223 11.74 -14.10 7.63
C ARG A 223 13.24 -13.80 7.63
N ILE A 224 13.99 -14.73 7.07
CA ILE A 224 15.46 -14.71 6.97
C ILE A 224 15.98 -13.65 5.98
N PRO A 225 17.26 -13.24 6.12
CA PRO A 225 17.98 -12.51 5.08
C PRO A 225 17.95 -13.25 3.73
N CYS A 226 17.35 -12.62 2.74
CA CYS A 226 17.34 -13.09 1.35
C CYS A 226 17.44 -11.91 0.38
N LEU A 227 17.89 -12.19 -0.83
CA LEU A 227 18.07 -11.20 -1.89
C LEU A 227 16.72 -10.65 -2.36
N THR A 228 16.67 -9.33 -2.57
CA THR A 228 15.54 -8.63 -3.20
C THR A 228 15.99 -7.90 -4.46
N TRP A 229 17.23 -7.41 -4.51
CA TRP A 229 17.80 -6.80 -5.70
C TRP A 229 19.32 -7.02 -5.79
N LEU A 230 19.83 -7.28 -6.99
CA LEU A 230 21.26 -7.43 -7.28
C LEU A 230 21.69 -6.43 -8.35
N ASN A 231 22.82 -5.78 -8.10
CA ASN A 231 23.53 -5.05 -9.13
C ASN A 231 24.40 -6.02 -9.93
N GLY A 232 23.93 -6.44 -11.11
CA GLY A 232 24.70 -7.35 -11.99
C GLY A 232 26.10 -6.82 -12.37
N ALA A 233 26.32 -5.50 -12.38
CA ALA A 233 27.58 -4.91 -12.82
C ALA A 233 28.68 -4.92 -11.73
N ASN A 234 28.33 -4.79 -10.45
CA ASN A 234 29.30 -4.71 -9.35
C ASN A 234 29.08 -5.75 -8.23
N GLY A 235 28.01 -6.55 -8.31
CA GLY A 235 27.66 -7.58 -7.33
C GLY A 235 27.08 -7.07 -6.02
N ALA A 236 26.87 -5.76 -5.83
CA ALA A 236 26.23 -5.24 -4.63
C ALA A 236 24.79 -5.75 -4.53
N ALA A 237 24.46 -6.28 -3.35
CA ALA A 237 23.18 -6.92 -3.11
C ALA A 237 22.36 -6.12 -2.09
N LEU A 238 21.09 -5.91 -2.41
CA LEU A 238 20.07 -5.53 -1.44
C LEU A 238 19.38 -6.80 -0.96
N CYS A 239 19.52 -7.07 0.32
CA CYS A 239 18.85 -8.15 1.02
C CYS A 239 17.81 -7.58 1.99
N ARG A 240 16.79 -8.38 2.29
CA ARG A 240 15.75 -8.02 3.26
C ARG A 240 15.49 -9.13 4.27
N SER A 241 15.07 -8.75 5.48
CA SER A 241 14.68 -9.69 6.54
C SER A 241 13.74 -9.06 7.58
N SER A 242 13.36 -9.87 8.57
CA SER A 242 12.87 -9.39 9.86
C SER A 242 14.01 -9.20 10.88
N GLN A 243 13.69 -8.65 12.05
CA GLN A 243 14.65 -8.56 13.17
C GLN A 243 15.07 -9.93 13.71
N PRO A 244 16.30 -10.05 14.25
CA PRO A 244 16.75 -11.26 14.95
C PRO A 244 16.14 -11.39 16.36
N LYS A 245 16.12 -12.60 16.91
CA LYS A 245 15.61 -12.97 18.25
C LYS A 245 16.71 -13.00 19.32
N ILE A 246 17.48 -11.93 19.42
CA ILE A 246 18.64 -11.83 20.35
C ILE A 246 18.18 -11.72 21.82
N GLY A 247 17.14 -10.93 22.08
CA GLY A 247 16.58 -10.69 23.39
C GLY A 247 17.54 -10.04 24.39
N MET A 248 17.12 -10.07 25.67
CA MET A 248 17.97 -9.64 26.79
C MET A 248 19.02 -10.69 27.16
N SER A 249 18.79 -11.97 26.82
CA SER A 249 19.74 -13.07 27.03
C SER A 249 20.96 -13.00 26.12
N LYS A 250 20.95 -12.09 25.11
CA LYS A 250 22.01 -11.98 24.09
C LYS A 250 22.18 -13.30 23.33
N ALA A 251 21.06 -13.95 22.98
CA ALA A 251 21.06 -15.16 22.18
C ALA A 251 21.81 -14.94 20.87
N THR A 252 22.52 -15.98 20.43
CA THR A 252 23.29 -16.01 19.19
C THR A 252 22.76 -17.14 18.30
N SER A 253 23.05 -17.05 17.00
CA SER A 253 22.69 -18.09 16.05
C SER A 253 23.83 -18.23 15.05
N PRO A 254 24.65 -19.30 15.14
CA PRO A 254 25.70 -19.56 14.17
C PRO A 254 25.17 -19.65 12.74
N ALA A 255 23.94 -20.15 12.57
CA ALA A 255 23.27 -20.22 11.28
C ALA A 255 22.96 -18.83 10.69
N ASP A 256 22.36 -17.93 11.48
CA ASP A 256 22.09 -16.56 11.04
C ASP A 256 23.39 -15.76 10.82
N GLU A 257 24.37 -15.92 11.72
CA GLU A 257 25.68 -15.28 11.60
C GLU A 257 26.42 -15.73 10.32
N SER A 258 26.37 -17.02 9.99
CA SER A 258 26.93 -17.59 8.75
C SER A 258 26.21 -17.07 7.50
N LEU A 259 24.88 -17.03 7.52
CA LEU A 259 24.08 -16.49 6.42
C LEU A 259 24.40 -15.02 6.15
N VAL A 260 24.45 -14.19 7.20
CA VAL A 260 24.77 -12.76 7.09
C VAL A 260 26.22 -12.55 6.63
N ALA A 261 27.17 -13.35 7.12
CA ALA A 261 28.55 -13.31 6.66
C ALA A 261 28.69 -13.69 5.18
N ALA A 262 27.94 -14.69 4.70
CA ALA A 262 27.92 -15.07 3.29
C ALA A 262 27.34 -13.97 2.39
N ILE A 263 26.34 -13.21 2.87
CA ILE A 263 25.84 -12.02 2.18
C ILE A 263 26.93 -10.93 2.13
N ALA A 264 27.66 -10.70 3.22
CA ALA A 264 28.75 -9.72 3.25
C ALA A 264 29.85 -10.03 2.21
N ALA A 265 30.12 -11.31 1.95
CA ALA A 265 31.13 -11.78 0.99
C ALA A 265 30.59 -11.98 -0.47
N SER A 266 29.37 -11.50 -0.74
CA SER A 266 28.71 -11.67 -2.06
C SER A 266 29.03 -10.57 -3.06
N SER A 267 29.40 -9.37 -2.61
CA SER A 267 29.79 -8.27 -3.49
C SER A 267 31.12 -8.56 -4.18
N LEU A 268 31.28 -8.09 -5.42
CA LEU A 268 32.53 -8.26 -6.17
C LEU A 268 33.58 -7.22 -5.78
N LEU A 269 33.17 -6.15 -5.10
CA LEU A 269 34.03 -5.00 -4.79
C LEU A 269 34.43 -4.92 -3.31
N GLN A 270 33.57 -5.37 -2.39
CA GLN A 270 33.78 -5.19 -0.96
C GLN A 270 33.23 -6.38 -0.16
N ASP A 271 34.00 -6.84 0.84
CA ASP A 271 33.56 -7.85 1.80
C ASP A 271 32.92 -7.20 3.06
N GLN A 272 31.99 -6.27 2.86
CA GLN A 272 31.33 -5.51 3.92
C GLN A 272 29.81 -5.44 3.69
N LEU A 273 29.05 -5.49 4.79
CA LEU A 273 27.60 -5.40 4.76
C LEU A 273 27.09 -4.24 5.62
N GLN A 274 26.21 -3.42 5.04
CA GLN A 274 25.48 -2.39 5.77
C GLN A 274 24.16 -2.98 6.27
N ILE A 275 24.05 -3.25 7.57
CA ILE A 275 22.80 -3.65 8.21
C ILE A 275 22.02 -2.39 8.57
N ILE A 276 20.85 -2.22 7.96
CA ILE A 276 20.03 -1.03 8.11
C ILE A 276 18.72 -1.43 8.80
N ASP A 277 18.57 -0.99 10.05
CA ASP A 277 17.31 -1.11 10.77
C ASP A 277 16.43 0.10 10.46
N CYS A 278 15.26 -0.11 9.86
CA CYS A 278 14.40 1.00 9.48
C CYS A 278 13.86 1.78 10.71
N ARG A 279 13.92 1.21 11.90
CA ARG A 279 13.28 1.76 13.12
C ARG A 279 14.10 2.90 13.73
N PRO A 280 13.47 3.69 14.62
CA PRO A 280 14.22 4.45 15.61
C PRO A 280 15.02 3.52 16.52
N MET A 281 16.25 3.92 16.85
CA MET A 281 17.12 3.14 17.77
C MET A 281 16.40 2.79 19.09
N SER A 282 15.61 3.73 19.62
CA SER A 282 14.82 3.52 20.85
C SER A 282 13.77 2.41 20.69
N SER A 283 13.12 2.35 19.54
CA SER A 283 12.13 1.30 19.22
C SER A 283 12.80 -0.06 19.02
N ALA A 284 13.98 -0.08 18.40
CA ALA A 284 14.80 -1.27 18.28
C ALA A 284 15.20 -1.83 19.66
N LEU A 285 15.67 -0.97 20.57
CA LEU A 285 16.01 -1.36 21.94
C LEU A 285 14.78 -1.84 22.74
N ALA A 286 13.62 -1.21 22.55
CA ALA A 286 12.38 -1.67 23.17
C ALA A 286 11.95 -3.06 22.66
N ASN A 287 12.15 -3.37 21.38
CA ASN A 287 11.90 -4.72 20.86
C ASN A 287 12.89 -5.75 21.43
N ARG A 288 14.12 -5.33 21.76
CA ARG A 288 15.08 -6.20 22.44
C ARG A 288 14.59 -6.68 23.80
N ALA A 289 13.92 -5.82 24.56
CA ALA A 289 13.29 -6.21 25.82
C ALA A 289 12.17 -7.25 25.64
N LYS A 290 11.57 -7.33 24.45
CA LYS A 290 10.51 -8.31 24.09
C LYS A 290 11.05 -9.63 23.52
N GLY A 291 12.36 -9.88 23.61
CA GLY A 291 12.98 -11.11 23.09
C GLY A 291 13.48 -11.01 21.64
N TYR A 292 13.33 -9.86 21.00
CA TYR A 292 13.90 -9.59 19.67
C TYR A 292 15.22 -8.85 19.77
N GLY A 293 15.68 -8.14 18.74
CA GLY A 293 16.89 -7.35 18.89
C GLY A 293 17.36 -6.66 17.63
N VAL A 294 18.63 -6.28 17.71
CA VAL A 294 19.45 -5.75 16.64
C VAL A 294 20.76 -6.48 16.72
N GLU A 295 21.31 -6.78 15.55
CA GLU A 295 22.64 -7.32 15.32
C GLU A 295 23.71 -6.53 16.11
N SER A 296 24.88 -7.12 16.30
CA SER A 296 26.00 -6.45 16.94
C SER A 296 27.29 -6.73 16.19
N SER A 297 28.18 -5.73 16.12
CA SER A 297 29.48 -5.87 15.44
C SER A 297 30.39 -6.93 16.07
N VAL A 298 30.07 -7.43 17.28
CA VAL A 298 30.80 -8.53 17.93
C VAL A 298 30.52 -9.87 17.24
N ASN A 299 29.25 -10.15 16.94
CA ASN A 299 28.85 -11.44 16.34
C ASN A 299 28.78 -11.35 14.82
N TYR A 300 28.33 -10.21 14.30
CA TYR A 300 28.19 -9.96 12.87
C TYR A 300 29.43 -9.21 12.39
N LYS A 301 30.47 -9.98 12.08
CA LYS A 301 31.74 -9.44 11.57
C LYS A 301 31.54 -8.80 10.20
N ASN A 302 32.38 -7.82 9.88
CA ASN A 302 32.32 -7.05 8.63
C ASN A 302 30.96 -6.39 8.37
N CYS A 303 30.18 -6.16 9.42
CA CYS A 303 28.89 -5.50 9.34
C CYS A 303 28.93 -4.16 10.05
N THR A 304 28.31 -3.15 9.46
CA THR A 304 28.05 -1.85 10.09
C THR A 304 26.55 -1.68 10.25
N ILE A 305 26.10 -1.13 11.39
CA ILE A 305 24.69 -1.03 11.72
C ILE A 305 24.28 0.44 11.77
N SER A 306 23.20 0.78 11.08
CA SER A 306 22.61 2.12 11.11
C SER A 306 21.09 2.08 11.22
N TYR A 307 20.49 3.21 11.58
CA TYR A 307 19.06 3.35 11.84
C TYR A 307 18.45 4.41 10.93
N MET A 308 17.29 4.11 10.34
CA MET A 308 16.58 5.06 9.48
C MET A 308 15.56 5.92 10.22
N GLU A 309 15.33 5.67 11.51
CA GLU A 309 14.46 6.50 12.35
C GLU A 309 13.01 6.61 11.83
N ILE A 310 12.47 5.56 11.19
CA ILE A 310 11.09 5.55 10.67
C ILE A 310 10.13 4.96 11.70
N PRO A 311 9.19 5.77 12.25
CA PRO A 311 8.25 5.31 13.28
C PRO A 311 7.34 4.17 12.83
N ASN A 312 6.59 3.61 13.78
CA ASN A 312 5.74 2.45 13.52
C ASN A 312 4.41 2.81 12.83
N ILE A 313 3.62 1.77 12.52
CA ILE A 313 2.32 1.88 11.83
C ILE A 313 1.33 2.80 12.55
N HIS A 314 1.38 2.89 13.89
CA HIS A 314 0.48 3.74 14.66
C HIS A 314 0.81 5.22 14.46
N SER A 315 2.10 5.58 14.40
CA SER A 315 2.52 6.94 14.07
C SER A 315 2.06 7.35 12.67
N MET A 316 2.13 6.44 11.69
CA MET A 316 1.67 6.71 10.32
C MET A 316 0.16 6.87 10.26
N ARG A 317 -0.60 6.04 10.98
CA ARG A 317 -2.05 6.19 11.09
C ARG A 317 -2.45 7.53 11.72
N GLU A 318 -1.83 7.90 12.85
CA GLU A 318 -2.13 9.19 13.49
C GLU A 318 -1.74 10.38 12.62
N SER A 319 -0.63 10.26 11.87
CA SER A 319 -0.22 11.27 10.90
C SER A 319 -1.25 11.48 9.79
N MET A 320 -1.72 10.39 9.17
CA MET A 320 -2.77 10.44 8.15
C MET A 320 -4.10 10.95 8.72
N LYS A 321 -4.46 10.56 9.94
CA LYS A 321 -5.67 11.07 10.61
C LYS A 321 -5.60 12.58 10.80
N LYS A 322 -4.46 13.11 11.24
CA LYS A 322 -4.25 14.57 11.36
C LYS A 322 -4.32 15.25 10.00
N LEU A 323 -3.69 14.69 8.98
CA LEU A 323 -3.72 15.21 7.61
C LEU A 323 -5.16 15.26 7.07
N ARG A 324 -5.90 14.17 7.20
CA ARG A 324 -7.31 14.07 6.81
C ARG A 324 -8.15 15.15 7.50
N ASN A 325 -8.01 15.29 8.81
CA ASN A 325 -8.76 16.30 9.56
C ASN A 325 -8.40 17.72 9.13
N LEU A 326 -7.13 17.97 8.79
CA LEU A 326 -6.69 19.27 8.29
C LEU A 326 -7.28 19.57 6.90
N CYS A 327 -7.23 18.61 5.98
CA CYS A 327 -7.79 18.77 4.63
C CYS A 327 -9.32 18.92 4.64
N ALA A 328 -10.00 18.28 5.60
CA ALA A 328 -11.45 18.40 5.78
C ALA A 328 -11.87 19.63 6.61
N SER A 329 -10.92 20.45 7.07
CA SER A 329 -11.24 21.62 7.90
C SER A 329 -11.86 22.74 7.06
N PRO A 330 -13.09 23.19 7.38
CA PRO A 330 -13.75 24.30 6.65
C PRO A 330 -13.05 25.64 6.84
N SER A 331 -12.33 25.81 7.96
CA SER A 331 -11.49 26.97 8.21
C SER A 331 -10.08 26.68 7.71
N CYS A 332 -9.80 27.00 6.44
CA CYS A 332 -8.44 27.08 5.94
C CYS A 332 -7.86 28.46 6.30
N ASP A 333 -7.14 28.55 7.42
CA ASP A 333 -6.36 29.74 7.73
C ASP A 333 -5.03 29.68 6.97
N ASN A 334 -4.96 30.41 5.84
CA ASN A 334 -3.76 30.49 5.00
C ASN A 334 -2.50 30.89 5.78
N LEU A 335 -2.63 31.64 6.89
CA LEU A 335 -1.48 32.04 7.71
C LEU A 335 -0.94 30.89 8.58
N ARG A 336 -1.79 29.92 8.94
CA ARG A 336 -1.42 28.78 9.80
C ARG A 336 -1.26 27.46 9.04
N TRP A 337 -1.63 27.42 7.76
CA TRP A 337 -1.60 26.21 6.93
C TRP A 337 -0.24 25.49 7.00
N LEU A 338 0.86 26.21 6.82
CA LEU A 338 2.21 25.63 6.82
C LEU A 338 2.60 25.01 8.18
N GLY A 339 2.22 25.64 9.29
CA GLY A 339 2.44 25.05 10.62
C GLY A 339 1.54 23.84 10.85
N SER A 340 0.28 23.94 10.45
CA SER A 340 -0.71 22.87 10.62
C SER A 340 -0.36 21.62 9.81
N ILE A 341 0.13 21.78 8.57
CA ILE A 341 0.61 20.65 7.76
C ILE A 341 1.88 20.03 8.37
N GLU A 342 2.79 20.84 8.92
CA GLU A 342 3.97 20.34 9.63
C GLU A 342 3.60 19.55 10.90
N ASP A 343 2.53 19.92 11.59
CA ASP A 343 2.04 19.23 12.78
C ASP A 343 1.39 17.86 12.49
N THR A 344 0.97 17.63 11.25
CA THR A 344 0.57 16.28 10.79
C THR A 344 1.76 15.32 10.74
N LYS A 345 2.98 15.84 10.55
CA LYS A 345 4.22 15.10 10.29
C LYS A 345 4.22 14.25 9.01
N TRP A 346 3.18 14.33 8.17
CA TRP A 346 3.06 13.49 6.98
C TRP A 346 4.24 13.69 6.02
N LEU A 347 4.49 14.94 5.62
CA LEU A 347 5.61 15.29 4.74
C LEU A 347 6.98 15.03 5.38
N VAL A 348 7.07 15.05 6.72
CA VAL A 348 8.31 14.69 7.43
C VAL A 348 8.61 13.20 7.21
N TYR A 349 7.60 12.33 7.29
CA TYR A 349 7.76 10.89 7.06
C TYR A 349 8.00 10.55 5.59
N VAL A 350 7.30 11.21 4.66
CA VAL A 350 7.57 11.08 3.21
C VAL A 350 9.03 11.44 2.90
N ARG A 351 9.51 12.58 3.41
CA ARG A 351 10.92 13.00 3.25
C ARG A 351 11.89 11.98 3.84
N GLN A 352 11.58 11.41 5.02
CA GLN A 352 12.44 10.42 5.65
C GLN A 352 12.54 9.14 4.81
N LEU A 353 11.43 8.65 4.26
CA LEU A 353 11.41 7.49 3.37
C LEU A 353 12.24 7.72 2.10
N LEU A 354 12.06 8.87 1.45
CA LEU A 354 12.85 9.26 0.26
C LEU A 354 14.35 9.33 0.58
N LYS A 355 14.71 9.96 1.71
CA LYS A 355 16.10 10.05 2.17
C LYS A 355 16.71 8.68 2.43
N SER A 356 15.97 7.78 3.08
CA SER A 356 16.41 6.42 3.36
C SER A 356 16.59 5.60 2.08
N GLY A 357 15.63 5.64 1.16
CA GLY A 357 15.75 4.95 -0.13
C GLY A 357 16.96 5.45 -0.94
N LEU A 358 17.17 6.76 -0.97
CA LEU A 358 18.31 7.36 -1.68
C LEU A 358 19.65 6.95 -1.05
N HIS A 359 19.73 6.90 0.27
CA HIS A 359 20.92 6.45 0.97
C HIS A 359 21.28 5.00 0.61
N ILE A 360 20.29 4.10 0.60
CA ILE A 360 20.50 2.70 0.20
C ILE A 360 20.93 2.60 -1.27
N ALA A 361 20.28 3.34 -2.17
CA ALA A 361 20.68 3.36 -3.58
C ALA A 361 22.13 3.84 -3.77
N GLN A 362 22.59 4.81 -2.96
CA GLN A 362 23.97 5.27 -3.00
C GLN A 362 24.98 4.20 -2.57
N LEU A 363 24.67 3.43 -1.51
CA LEU A 363 25.49 2.30 -1.05
C LEU A 363 25.58 1.19 -2.12
N LEU A 364 24.45 0.79 -2.68
CA LEU A 364 24.41 -0.23 -3.73
C LEU A 364 25.20 0.22 -4.97
N ARG A 365 25.15 1.51 -5.30
CA ARG A 365 25.92 2.08 -6.40
C ARG A 365 27.43 2.11 -6.10
N SER A 366 27.85 2.29 -4.85
CA SER A 366 29.28 2.26 -4.45
C SER A 366 29.86 0.85 -4.33
N GLY A 367 29.05 -0.20 -4.51
CA GLY A 367 29.49 -1.59 -4.37
C GLY A 367 29.24 -2.20 -3.00
N GLU A 368 28.57 -1.47 -2.10
CA GLU A 368 28.26 -1.92 -0.75
C GLU A 368 26.94 -2.68 -0.72
N SER A 369 26.98 -3.93 -0.25
CA SER A 369 25.77 -4.72 -0.01
C SER A 369 25.03 -4.22 1.24
N VAL A 370 23.71 -4.36 1.25
CA VAL A 370 22.82 -3.86 2.29
C VAL A 370 21.89 -4.97 2.77
N LEU A 371 21.78 -5.17 4.09
CA LEU A 371 20.71 -5.96 4.70
C LEU A 371 19.71 -5.02 5.37
N LEU A 372 18.53 -4.90 4.78
CA LEU A 372 17.46 -4.04 5.26
C LEU A 372 16.45 -4.83 6.09
N HIS A 373 16.17 -4.38 7.32
CA HIS A 373 15.10 -4.97 8.12
C HIS A 373 14.43 -3.95 9.03
N CYS A 374 13.34 -4.36 9.64
CA CYS A 374 12.72 -3.62 10.75
C CYS A 374 12.25 -4.63 11.79
N SER A 375 11.06 -4.47 12.38
CA SER A 375 10.48 -5.50 13.25
C SER A 375 10.12 -6.77 12.44
N HIS A 376 9.03 -6.75 11.67
CA HIS A 376 8.59 -7.92 10.89
C HIS A 376 9.13 -7.94 9.45
N GLY A 377 9.69 -6.84 8.94
CA GLY A 377 10.30 -6.85 7.60
C GLY A 377 9.32 -6.76 6.43
N TRP A 378 8.08 -6.30 6.65
CA TRP A 378 7.01 -6.24 5.62
C TRP A 378 6.37 -4.86 5.40
N ASP A 379 6.73 -3.84 6.22
CA ASP A 379 6.13 -2.49 6.14
C ASP A 379 7.20 -1.51 5.65
N ARG A 380 7.95 -0.92 6.58
CA ARG A 380 9.07 0.01 6.31
C ARG A 380 10.14 -0.60 5.41
N THR A 381 10.37 -1.90 5.55
CA THR A 381 11.33 -2.64 4.71
C THR A 381 10.87 -2.64 3.26
N SER A 382 9.60 -2.94 2.97
CA SER A 382 9.05 -2.88 1.60
C SER A 382 9.09 -1.46 1.05
N GLN A 383 8.73 -0.45 1.85
CA GLN A 383 8.80 0.96 1.45
C GLN A 383 10.21 1.36 0.98
N ILE A 384 11.22 1.12 1.81
CA ILE A 384 12.58 1.56 1.52
C ILE A 384 13.23 0.68 0.43
N ALA A 385 13.01 -0.64 0.45
CA ALA A 385 13.52 -1.54 -0.58
C ALA A 385 13.00 -1.14 -1.97
N SER A 386 11.71 -0.83 -2.07
CA SER A 386 11.09 -0.37 -3.32
C SER A 386 11.63 0.97 -3.78
N LEU A 387 11.76 1.94 -2.87
CA LEU A 387 12.30 3.26 -3.21
C LEU A 387 13.76 3.20 -3.67
N ALA A 388 14.60 2.40 -2.98
CA ALA A 388 15.99 2.19 -3.37
C ALA A 388 16.09 1.61 -4.79
N GLN A 389 15.25 0.62 -5.10
CA GLN A 389 15.14 0.00 -6.42
C GLN A 389 14.69 0.99 -7.50
N ILE A 390 13.67 1.81 -7.25
CA ILE A 390 13.24 2.88 -8.17
C ILE A 390 14.38 3.87 -8.48
N PHE A 391 15.20 4.20 -7.49
CA PHE A 391 16.31 5.14 -7.66
C PHE A 391 17.45 4.57 -8.51
N ILE A 392 17.78 3.29 -8.35
CA ILE A 392 18.98 2.71 -8.96
C ILE A 392 18.71 1.94 -10.26
N ASP A 393 17.50 1.41 -10.44
CA ASP A 393 17.16 0.55 -11.58
C ASP A 393 16.07 1.21 -12.46
N PRO A 394 16.41 1.67 -13.67
CA PRO A 394 15.45 2.29 -14.59
C PRO A 394 14.28 1.40 -14.97
N PHE A 395 14.43 0.07 -14.92
CA PHE A 395 13.35 -0.86 -15.25
C PHE A 395 12.11 -0.58 -14.40
N PHE A 396 12.27 -0.37 -13.08
CA PHE A 396 11.17 -0.13 -12.16
C PHE A 396 10.50 1.25 -12.30
N ARG A 397 10.92 2.07 -13.28
CA ARG A 397 10.28 3.33 -13.66
C ARG A 397 9.46 3.24 -14.96
N THR A 398 9.37 2.05 -15.54
CA THR A 398 8.42 1.71 -16.62
C THR A 398 7.11 1.21 -16.03
N TRP A 399 6.02 1.20 -16.80
CA TRP A 399 4.73 0.65 -16.34
C TRP A 399 4.88 -0.81 -15.88
N LYS A 400 5.47 -1.63 -16.75
CA LYS A 400 5.72 -3.06 -16.48
C LYS A 400 6.62 -3.27 -15.27
N GLY A 401 7.72 -2.53 -15.18
CA GLY A 401 8.66 -2.67 -14.07
C GLY A 401 8.06 -2.21 -12.75
N PHE A 402 7.24 -1.16 -12.74
CA PHE A 402 6.58 -0.72 -11.52
C PHE A 402 5.56 -1.76 -11.02
N GLN A 403 4.83 -2.44 -11.92
CA GLN A 403 3.98 -3.58 -11.58
C GLN A 403 4.81 -4.73 -10.99
N VAL A 404 5.91 -5.13 -11.64
CA VAL A 404 6.83 -6.15 -11.13
C VAL A 404 7.39 -5.79 -9.75
N LEU A 405 7.71 -4.51 -9.52
CA LEU A 405 8.19 -4.04 -8.22
C LEU A 405 7.13 -4.22 -7.12
N ILE A 406 5.86 -3.94 -7.41
CA ILE A 406 4.75 -4.12 -6.47
C ILE A 406 4.55 -5.61 -6.20
N GLU A 407 4.43 -6.42 -7.25
CA GLU A 407 4.27 -7.87 -7.13
C GLU A 407 5.38 -8.50 -6.30
N LYS A 408 6.63 -8.11 -6.56
CA LYS A 408 7.80 -8.61 -5.82
C LYS A 408 7.86 -8.06 -4.39
N GLU A 409 8.04 -6.76 -4.21
CA GLU A 409 8.41 -6.18 -2.92
C GLU A 409 7.28 -6.09 -1.90
N TRP A 410 6.04 -6.10 -2.39
CA TRP A 410 4.86 -5.91 -1.56
C TRP A 410 4.01 -7.16 -1.49
N LEU A 411 3.64 -7.76 -2.62
CA LEU A 411 2.73 -8.91 -2.63
C LEU A 411 3.48 -10.20 -2.26
N SER A 412 4.50 -10.60 -3.02
CA SER A 412 5.23 -11.86 -2.80
C SER A 412 5.99 -11.85 -1.48
N PHE A 413 6.55 -10.71 -1.07
CA PHE A 413 7.18 -10.54 0.24
C PHE A 413 6.21 -10.25 1.40
N GLY A 414 4.90 -10.35 1.18
CA GLY A 414 3.89 -10.45 2.23
C GLY A 414 3.66 -9.17 3.02
N HIS A 415 3.61 -8.01 2.36
CA HIS A 415 2.99 -6.82 2.95
C HIS A 415 1.52 -7.14 3.25
N PRO A 416 1.04 -7.00 4.49
CA PRO A 416 -0.28 -7.46 4.87
C PRO A 416 -1.38 -6.47 4.42
N PHE A 417 -1.61 -6.34 3.11
CA PHE A 417 -2.55 -5.38 2.51
C PHE A 417 -3.95 -5.45 3.14
N HIS A 418 -4.49 -6.67 3.28
CA HIS A 418 -5.80 -6.91 3.89
C HIS A 418 -5.91 -6.29 5.28
N ILE A 419 -4.90 -6.51 6.12
CA ILE A 419 -4.86 -5.98 7.49
C ILE A 419 -4.62 -4.47 7.49
N ARG A 420 -3.75 -3.97 6.59
CA ARG A 420 -3.36 -2.54 6.56
C ARG A 420 -4.45 -1.63 6.00
N HIS A 421 -5.32 -2.15 5.13
CA HIS A 421 -6.39 -1.39 4.48
C HIS A 421 -7.80 -1.82 4.90
N SER A 422 -7.96 -2.86 5.72
CA SER A 422 -9.26 -3.40 6.16
C SER A 422 -10.23 -3.63 4.99
N HIS A 423 -9.86 -4.47 4.02
CA HIS A 423 -10.73 -4.74 2.86
C HIS A 423 -11.99 -5.49 3.30
N GLY A 424 -13.15 -4.84 3.17
CA GLY A 424 -14.42 -5.41 3.63
C GLY A 424 -14.55 -5.54 5.15
N GLU A 425 -13.67 -4.89 5.91
CA GLU A 425 -13.66 -4.95 7.37
C GLU A 425 -13.75 -3.55 7.97
N LYS A 426 -14.27 -3.47 9.19
CA LYS A 426 -14.23 -2.24 9.96
C LYS A 426 -12.78 -1.96 10.38
N ALA A 427 -12.38 -0.69 10.30
CA ALA A 427 -11.08 -0.23 10.73
C ALA A 427 -10.69 -0.75 12.13
N ASP A 428 -9.48 -1.25 12.26
CA ASP A 428 -8.95 -1.83 13.49
C ASP A 428 -7.66 -1.12 13.96
N THR A 429 -6.94 -1.73 14.92
CA THR A 429 -5.70 -1.14 15.42
C THR A 429 -4.48 -1.36 14.51
N GLN A 430 -4.59 -2.22 13.49
CA GLN A 430 -3.53 -2.59 12.56
C GLN A 430 -3.61 -1.85 11.21
N GLU A 431 -4.73 -1.18 10.91
CA GLU A 431 -4.87 -0.28 9.76
C GLU A 431 -3.77 0.79 9.77
N SER A 432 -3.11 1.01 8.62
CA SER A 432 -2.07 2.01 8.47
C SER A 432 -1.76 2.30 7.00
N PRO A 433 -1.53 3.57 6.61
CA PRO A 433 -1.38 4.01 5.22
C PRO A 433 0.03 3.73 4.66
N ILE A 434 0.60 2.55 4.90
CA ILE A 434 2.00 2.23 4.56
C ILE A 434 2.23 2.24 3.04
N PHE A 435 1.35 1.59 2.28
CA PHE A 435 1.44 1.60 0.83
C PHE A 435 1.12 2.99 0.24
N ILE A 436 0.14 3.70 0.82
CA ILE A 436 -0.18 5.09 0.42
C ILE A 436 1.01 6.02 0.62
N GLN A 437 1.78 5.87 1.71
CA GLN A 437 3.02 6.63 1.91
C GLN A 437 4.07 6.34 0.83
N PHE A 438 4.19 5.08 0.41
CA PHE A 438 5.07 4.71 -0.69
C PHE A 438 4.61 5.37 -2.01
N LEU A 439 3.33 5.30 -2.33
CA LEU A 439 2.77 5.96 -3.52
C LEU A 439 2.94 7.48 -3.48
N ASP A 440 2.81 8.12 -2.30
CA ASP A 440 3.11 9.55 -2.15
C ASP A 440 4.58 9.82 -2.47
N CYS A 441 5.51 9.02 -1.93
CA CYS A 441 6.93 9.15 -2.27
C CYS A 441 7.16 9.05 -3.79
N VAL A 442 6.54 8.08 -4.48
CA VAL A 442 6.63 7.94 -5.94
C VAL A 442 6.01 9.15 -6.65
N SER A 443 4.86 9.63 -6.20
CA SER A 443 4.22 10.84 -6.72
C SER A 443 5.13 12.07 -6.62
N GLN A 444 5.86 12.24 -5.51
CA GLN A 444 6.86 13.29 -5.39
C GLN A 444 7.97 13.15 -6.44
N LEU A 445 8.43 11.93 -6.70
CA LEU A 445 9.48 11.68 -7.70
C LEU A 445 9.00 11.96 -9.12
N VAL A 446 7.79 11.53 -9.49
CA VAL A 446 7.19 11.82 -10.79
C VAL A 446 7.02 13.34 -10.97
N ARG A 447 6.61 14.06 -9.92
CA ARG A 447 6.49 15.53 -9.96
C ARG A 447 7.83 16.23 -10.16
N ILE A 448 8.90 15.74 -9.54
CA ILE A 448 10.23 16.37 -9.59
C ILE A 448 10.98 15.94 -10.87
N TYR A 449 10.79 14.71 -11.34
CA TYR A 449 11.49 14.10 -12.48
C TYR A 449 10.50 13.49 -13.49
N PRO A 450 9.62 14.30 -14.11
CA PRO A 450 8.53 13.79 -14.95
C PRO A 450 9.00 13.00 -16.18
N SER A 451 10.21 13.26 -16.69
CA SER A 451 10.77 12.53 -17.84
C SER A 451 11.51 11.24 -17.49
N TYR A 452 11.59 10.89 -16.20
CA TYR A 452 12.31 9.72 -15.72
C TYR A 452 11.40 8.51 -15.50
N PHE A 453 10.09 8.70 -15.64
CA PHE A 453 9.04 7.70 -15.52
C PHE A 453 8.25 7.67 -16.83
N GLU A 454 7.91 6.47 -17.28
CA GLU A 454 6.93 6.21 -18.36
C GLU A 454 5.51 6.49 -17.87
#